data_AF-A0A0M3HNC3-F1
#
_entry.id   AF-A0A0M3HNC3-F1
#
_cell.length_a   1.000
_cell.length_b   1.000
_cell.length_c   1.000
_cell.angle_alpha   90.00
_cell.angle_beta   90.00
_cell.angle_gamma   90.00
#
_symmetry.space_group_name_H-M   'P 1'
#
loop_
_entity.id
_entity.type
_entity.pdbx_description
1 polymer ?
#
loop_
_entity_poly.entity_id
_entity_poly.type
_entity_poly.pdbx_seq_one_letter_code
_entity_poly.pdbx_strand_id
1 'polypeptide(L)'
;MFENWLAANKENVVVVHCKGGCSRAAIVVAAYMHYISICSSDESVADRFAMQRFSERFLGVDGQPSHKRYVNYFASLLSGRTKISPSTIYFHQIALCNFSPRNVLFKIYERMQPVHTTQLTLVTSTNILFFLLCI
;
A
#
# COMPACT_ATOMS: atom_id res chain seq x y z
N MET A 1 -10.82 5.91 15.72
CA MET A 1 -10.87 7.32 15.24
C MET A 1 -12.01 7.52 14.24
N PHE A 2 -12.06 6.80 13.11
CA PHE A 2 -13.23 6.83 12.19
C PHE A 2 -14.49 6.26 12.88
N GLU A 3 -14.41 5.01 13.34
CA GLU A 3 -15.54 4.35 14.01
C GLU A 3 -16.06 5.14 15.20
N ASN A 4 -15.17 5.51 16.14
CA ASN A 4 -15.60 6.23 17.34
C ASN A 4 -16.30 7.55 16.99
N TRP A 5 -15.92 8.22 15.91
CA TRP A 5 -16.59 9.43 15.44
C TRP A 5 -17.94 9.13 14.81
N LEU A 6 -18.01 8.15 13.90
CA LEU A 6 -19.25 7.77 13.20
C LEU A 6 -20.28 7.14 14.15
N ALA A 7 -19.83 6.37 15.14
CA ALA A 7 -20.69 5.76 16.15
C ALA A 7 -21.21 6.76 17.20
N ALA A 8 -20.55 7.91 17.38
CA ALA A 8 -20.97 8.90 18.37
C ALA A 8 -22.29 9.59 18.00
N ASN A 9 -22.58 9.77 16.71
CA ASN A 9 -23.83 10.35 16.23
C ASN A 9 -24.06 9.93 14.77
N LYS A 10 -25.28 9.49 14.43
CA LYS A 10 -25.68 9.10 13.07
C LYS A 10 -25.55 10.21 12.01
N GLU A 11 -25.54 11.47 12.43
CA GLU A 11 -25.37 12.63 11.54
C GLU A 11 -23.89 12.97 11.31
N ASN A 12 -22.96 12.29 11.99
CA ASN A 12 -21.54 12.55 11.83
C ASN A 12 -21.04 12.06 10.47
N VAL A 13 -20.23 12.89 9.82
CA VAL A 13 -19.62 12.59 8.53
C VAL A 13 -18.11 12.67 8.65
N VAL A 14 -17.41 11.82 7.89
CA VAL A 14 -15.95 11.86 7.70
C VAL A 14 -15.65 12.29 6.28
N VAL A 15 -14.79 13.30 6.12
CA VAL A 15 -14.32 13.78 4.81
C VAL A 15 -12.88 13.34 4.61
N VAL A 16 -12.63 12.54 3.56
CA VAL A 16 -11.28 12.11 3.17
C VAL A 16 -10.84 12.86 1.93
N HIS A 17 -9.73 13.60 2.05
CA HIS A 17 -9.19 14.42 0.96
C HIS A 17 -7.71 14.09 0.69
N CYS A 18 -7.32 14.10 -0.59
CA CYS A 18 -5.93 14.05 -1.00
C CYS A 18 -5.67 14.88 -2.25
N LYS A 19 -4.45 15.42 -2.38
CA LYS A 19 -4.00 16.20 -3.54
C LYS A 19 -3.82 15.30 -4.78
N GLY A 20 -4.07 15.80 -5.98
CA GLY A 20 -3.64 15.12 -7.22
C GLY A 20 -4.42 13.84 -7.58
N GLY A 21 -5.71 13.79 -7.25
CA GLY A 21 -6.62 12.68 -7.57
C GLY A 21 -7.12 11.94 -6.32
N CYS A 22 -7.94 10.91 -6.51
CA CYS A 22 -8.61 10.19 -5.41
C CYS A 22 -7.96 8.86 -5.02
N SER A 23 -6.82 8.49 -5.62
CA SER A 23 -6.21 7.17 -5.41
C SER A 23 -5.81 6.93 -3.95
N ARG A 24 -5.30 7.96 -3.25
CA ARG A 24 -4.94 7.85 -1.83
C ARG A 24 -6.16 7.84 -0.92
N ALA A 25 -7.21 8.61 -1.26
CA ALA A 25 -8.48 8.53 -0.55
C ALA A 25 -9.11 7.13 -0.70
N ALA A 26 -9.01 6.52 -1.88
CA ALA A 26 -9.48 5.16 -2.12
C ALA A 26 -8.76 4.10 -1.28
N ILE A 27 -7.47 4.29 -0.95
CA ILE A 27 -6.76 3.40 0.00
C ILE A 27 -7.43 3.44 1.37
N VAL A 28 -7.73 4.65 1.87
CA VAL A 28 -8.37 4.84 3.17
C VAL A 28 -9.79 4.24 3.18
N VAL A 29 -10.58 4.51 2.13
CA VAL A 29 -11.93 3.95 1.98
C VAL A 29 -11.90 2.42 1.90
N ALA A 30 -11.01 1.83 1.09
CA ALA A 30 -10.89 0.38 0.97
C ALA A 30 -10.43 -0.28 2.28
N ALA A 31 -9.47 0.33 2.98
CA ALA A 31 -9.03 -0.14 4.30
C ALA A 31 -10.18 -0.09 5.32
N TYR A 32 -10.95 1.00 5.32
CA TYR A 32 -12.11 1.16 6.19
C TYR A 32 -13.21 0.14 5.88
N MET A 33 -13.50 -0.10 4.59
CA MET A 33 -14.44 -1.13 4.14
C MET A 33 -14.02 -2.53 4.63
N HIS A 34 -12.73 -2.87 4.57
CA HIS A 34 -12.23 -4.11 5.17
C HIS A 34 -12.37 -4.16 6.69
N TYR A 35 -12.18 -3.02 7.36
CA TYR A 35 -12.35 -2.92 8.80
C TYR A 35 -13.79 -3.19 9.22
N ILE A 36 -14.77 -2.48 8.66
CA ILE A 36 -16.19 -2.66 9.01
C ILE A 36 -16.69 -4.06 8.64
N SER A 37 -16.19 -4.65 7.54
CA SER A 37 -16.53 -6.03 7.18
C SER A 37 -16.04 -7.09 8.18
N ILE A 38 -15.04 -6.77 9.01
CA ILE A 38 -14.47 -7.71 10.00
C ILE A 38 -14.96 -7.36 11.41
N CYS A 39 -15.06 -6.07 11.73
CA CYS A 39 -15.24 -5.58 13.10
C CYS A 39 -16.64 -5.02 13.39
N SER A 40 -17.49 -4.83 12.38
CA SER A 40 -18.83 -4.23 12.54
C SER A 40 -19.92 -5.15 11.97
N SER A 41 -21.08 -5.21 12.64
CA SER A 41 -22.25 -5.98 12.21
C SER A 41 -23.31 -5.14 11.49
N ASP A 42 -23.26 -3.82 11.63
CA ASP A 42 -24.39 -2.93 11.34
C ASP A 42 -24.20 -2.10 10.06
N GLU A 43 -23.48 -2.65 9.09
CA GLU A 43 -23.20 -1.95 7.82
C GLU A 43 -24.37 -2.07 6.83
N SER A 44 -24.79 -0.95 6.24
CA SER A 44 -25.78 -0.97 5.16
C SER A 44 -25.17 -1.51 3.86
N VAL A 45 -25.94 -2.31 3.12
CA VAL A 45 -25.51 -2.88 1.82
C VAL A 45 -25.20 -1.77 0.81
N ALA A 46 -25.92 -0.65 0.87
CA ALA A 46 -25.73 0.48 -0.03
C ALA A 46 -24.38 1.17 0.19
N ASP A 47 -23.99 1.39 1.46
CA ASP A 47 -22.71 2.00 1.81
C ASP A 47 -21.55 1.12 1.37
N ARG A 48 -21.67 -0.19 1.61
CA ARG A 48 -20.67 -1.17 1.16
C ARG A 48 -20.48 -1.15 -0.36
N PHE A 49 -21.59 -1.13 -1.10
CA PHE A 49 -21.53 -1.09 -2.57
C PHE A 49 -20.90 0.21 -3.09
N ALA A 50 -21.23 1.36 -2.50
CA ALA A 50 -20.66 2.64 -2.86
C ALA A 50 -19.14 2.68 -2.57
N MET A 51 -18.72 2.22 -1.38
CA MET A 51 -17.32 2.12 -1.00
C MET A 51 -16.54 1.18 -1.92
N GLN A 52 -17.11 0.02 -2.25
CA GLN A 52 -16.51 -0.94 -3.17
C GLN A 52 -16.31 -0.34 -4.56
N ARG A 53 -17.37 0.22 -5.16
CA ARG A 53 -17.32 0.82 -6.50
C ARG A 53 -16.32 1.99 -6.57
N PHE A 54 -16.28 2.83 -5.53
CA PHE A 54 -15.29 3.90 -5.43
C PHE A 54 -13.87 3.34 -5.36
N SER A 55 -13.63 2.35 -4.51
CA SER A 55 -12.32 1.72 -4.35
C SER A 55 -11.86 1.05 -5.64
N GLU A 56 -12.71 0.26 -6.29
CA GLU A 56 -12.43 -0.40 -7.57
C GLU A 56 -12.11 0.59 -8.69
N ARG A 57 -12.77 1.76 -8.72
CA ARG A 57 -12.48 2.79 -9.72
C ARG A 57 -11.04 3.29 -9.66
N PHE A 58 -10.43 3.37 -8.47
CA PHE A 58 -9.09 3.96 -8.29
C PHE A 58 -8.01 2.93 -7.94
N LEU A 59 -8.41 1.75 -7.47
CA LEU A 59 -7.55 0.65 -7.06
C LEU A 59 -7.81 -0.63 -7.87
N GLY A 60 -8.67 -0.60 -8.89
CA GLY A 60 -8.95 -1.70 -9.81
C GLY A 60 -7.78 -2.02 -10.72
N VAL A 61 -8.01 -2.54 -11.93
CA VAL A 61 -6.95 -3.07 -12.82
C VAL A 61 -5.77 -2.10 -12.97
N ASP A 62 -6.05 -0.83 -13.28
CA ASP A 62 -5.02 0.21 -13.50
C ASP A 62 -4.52 0.89 -12.22
N GLY A 63 -5.04 0.47 -11.06
CA GLY A 63 -4.64 0.98 -9.76
C GLY A 63 -3.17 0.69 -9.46
N GLN A 64 -2.48 1.69 -8.88
CA GLN A 64 -1.06 1.61 -8.57
C GLN A 64 -0.77 0.39 -7.65
N PRO A 65 0.19 -0.49 -8.01
CA PRO A 65 0.40 -1.75 -7.29
C PRO A 65 0.76 -1.64 -5.81
N SER A 66 1.52 -0.62 -5.40
CA SER A 66 1.83 -0.44 -3.97
C SER A 66 0.60 -0.03 -3.15
N HIS A 67 -0.32 0.76 -3.69
CA HIS A 67 -1.57 1.09 -3.01
C HIS A 67 -2.38 -0.19 -2.70
N LYS A 68 -2.57 -1.06 -3.70
CA LYS A 68 -3.22 -2.37 -3.54
C LYS A 68 -2.53 -3.23 -2.48
N ARG A 69 -1.19 -3.28 -2.53
CA ARG A 69 -0.37 -4.03 -1.57
C ARG A 69 -0.62 -3.59 -0.12
N TYR A 70 -0.65 -2.29 0.13
CA TYR A 70 -0.87 -1.76 1.48
C TYR A 70 -2.29 -2.01 2.01
N VAL A 71 -3.31 -1.94 1.16
CA VAL A 71 -4.69 -2.33 1.53
C VAL A 71 -4.73 -3.82 1.93
N ASN A 72 -4.09 -4.68 1.14
CA ASN A 72 -4.02 -6.11 1.43
C ASN A 72 -3.24 -6.42 2.73
N TYR A 73 -2.13 -5.72 2.98
CA TYR A 73 -1.39 -5.85 4.24
C TYR A 73 -2.26 -5.49 5.43
N PHE A 74 -2.98 -4.37 5.37
CA PHE A 74 -3.91 -3.97 6.42
C PHE A 74 -4.98 -5.03 6.65
N ALA A 75 -5.66 -5.51 5.59
CA ALA A 75 -6.69 -6.53 5.71
C ALA A 75 -6.15 -7.87 6.26
N SER A 76 -4.94 -8.29 5.86
CA SER A 76 -4.31 -9.52 6.35
C SER A 76 -3.86 -9.43 7.80
N LEU A 77 -3.35 -8.26 8.23
CA LEU A 77 -3.03 -8.00 9.64
C LEU A 77 -4.30 -8.00 10.49
N LEU A 78 -5.34 -7.31 10.03
CA LEU A 78 -6.61 -7.20 10.75
C LEU A 78 -7.32 -8.56 10.91
N SER A 79 -7.30 -9.39 9.87
CA SER A 79 -7.85 -10.75 9.91
C SER A 79 -6.96 -11.78 10.61
N GLY A 80 -5.79 -11.38 11.13
CA GLY A 80 -4.83 -12.28 11.78
C GLY A 80 -4.14 -13.28 10.83
N ARG A 81 -4.36 -13.18 9.51
CA ARG A 81 -3.70 -14.02 8.49
C ARG A 81 -2.21 -13.74 8.37
N THR A 82 -1.77 -12.56 8.81
CA THR A 82 -0.36 -12.18 8.85
C THR A 82 -0.04 -11.55 10.20
N LYS A 83 1.15 -11.84 10.72
CA LYS A 83 1.71 -11.22 11.92
C LYS A 83 2.96 -10.43 11.53
N ILE A 84 3.19 -9.33 12.24
CA ILE A 84 4.40 -8.53 12.03
C ILE A 84 5.58 -9.29 12.63
N SER A 85 6.60 -9.57 11.82
CA SER A 85 7.87 -10.12 12.30
C SER A 85 8.83 -8.97 12.62
N PRO A 86 9.36 -8.88 13.86
CA PRO A 86 10.40 -7.91 14.20
C PRO A 86 11.80 -8.35 13.74
N SER A 87 11.92 -9.49 13.05
CA SER A 87 13.20 -10.00 12.56
C SER A 87 13.82 -9.04 11.57
N THR A 88 15.10 -8.72 11.77
CA THR A 88 15.93 -7.97 10.82
C THR A 88 15.96 -8.66 9.45
N ILE A 89 15.82 -7.88 8.37
CA ILE A 89 15.88 -8.39 7.01
C ILE A 89 17.15 -7.87 6.35
N TYR A 90 17.97 -8.81 5.87
CA TYR A 90 19.15 -8.48 5.08
C TYR A 90 18.79 -8.45 3.60
N PHE A 91 18.82 -7.25 3.02
CA PHE A 91 18.60 -7.03 1.61
C PHE A 91 19.94 -7.11 0.88
N HIS A 92 20.13 -8.19 0.11
CA HIS A 92 21.42 -8.57 -0.47
C HIS A 92 21.62 -8.18 -1.94
N GLN A 93 20.54 -8.09 -2.72
CA GLN A 93 20.64 -7.86 -4.16
C GLN A 93 19.31 -7.48 -4.78
N ILE A 94 19.38 -6.72 -5.87
CA ILE A 94 18.30 -6.52 -6.82
C ILE A 94 18.74 -7.13 -8.15
N ALA A 95 18.01 -8.15 -8.60
CA ALA A 95 18.18 -8.71 -9.94
C ALA A 95 17.13 -8.12 -10.88
N LEU A 96 17.58 -7.55 -12.00
CA LEU A 96 16.70 -7.07 -13.07
C LEU A 96 16.69 -8.10 -14.20
N CYS A 97 15.52 -8.67 -14.47
CA CYS A 97 15.31 -9.63 -15.55
C CYS A 97 14.51 -8.96 -16.68
N ASN A 98 14.78 -9.35 -17.94
CA ASN A 98 14.08 -8.84 -19.13
C ASN A 98 14.12 -7.30 -19.25
N PHE A 99 15.24 -6.70 -18.84
CA PHE A 99 15.40 -5.24 -18.80
C PHE A 99 16.12 -4.74 -20.05
N SER A 100 15.52 -3.76 -20.74
CA SER A 100 16.15 -3.11 -21.90
C SER A 100 17.41 -2.33 -21.47
N PRO A 101 18.49 -2.29 -22.26
CA PRO A 101 19.71 -1.58 -21.92
C PRO A 101 19.47 -0.11 -21.55
N ARG A 102 19.69 0.26 -20.27
CA ARG A 102 19.54 1.63 -19.76
C ARG A 102 20.47 1.88 -18.58
N ASN A 103 20.82 3.15 -18.36
CA ASN A 103 21.48 3.58 -17.13
C ASN A 103 20.48 3.59 -15.98
N VAL A 104 20.76 2.85 -14.91
CA VAL A 104 19.89 2.68 -13.75
C VAL A 104 20.64 3.05 -12.48
N LEU A 105 19.93 3.68 -11.56
CA LEU A 105 20.37 3.96 -10.20
C LEU A 105 19.22 3.62 -9.26
N PHE A 106 19.51 2.92 -8.16
CA PHE A 106 18.53 2.66 -7.12
C PHE A 106 18.76 3.58 -5.93
N LYS A 107 17.66 4.06 -5.36
CA LYS A 107 17.62 4.69 -4.05
C LYS A 107 16.70 3.88 -3.15
N ILE A 108 17.23 3.38 -2.05
CA ILE A 108 16.48 2.63 -1.06
C ILE A 108 16.13 3.59 0.08
N TYR A 109 14.85 3.59 0.46
CA TYR A 109 14.33 4.44 1.52
C TYR A 109 13.78 3.58 2.65
N GLU A 110 14.03 4.03 3.87
CA GLU A 110 13.39 3.53 5.08
C GLU A 110 12.83 4.74 5.83
N ARG A 111 11.56 4.68 6.26
CA ARG A 111 10.90 5.79 6.97
C ARG A 111 11.08 7.16 6.30
N MET A 112 10.95 7.18 4.96
CA MET A 112 11.14 8.38 4.11
C MET A 112 12.57 8.94 4.08
N GLN A 113 13.55 8.25 4.67
CA GLN A 113 14.97 8.62 4.64
C GLN A 113 15.74 7.72 3.68
N PRO A 114 16.60 8.27 2.81
CA PRO A 114 17.43 7.46 1.93
C PRO A 114 18.50 6.73 2.76
N VAL A 115 18.47 5.41 2.76
CA VAL A 115 19.41 4.55 3.49
C VAL A 115 20.52 4.01 2.59
N HIS A 116 20.27 3.95 1.28
CA HIS A 116 21.27 3.53 0.30
C HIS A 116 21.01 4.18 -1.05
N THR A 117 22.09 4.50 -1.77
CA THR A 117 22.03 4.92 -3.16
C THR A 117 23.15 4.23 -3.92
N THR A 118 22.81 3.62 -5.05
CA THR A 118 23.77 2.92 -5.90
C THR A 118 24.46 3.89 -6.82
N GLN A 119 25.58 3.48 -7.39
CA GLN A 119 26.13 4.21 -8.54
C GLN A 119 25.22 4.03 -9.76
N LEU A 120 25.34 4.96 -10.70
CA LEU A 120 24.67 4.86 -11.99
C LEU A 120 25.37 3.79 -12.82
N THR A 121 24.66 2.72 -13.17
CA THR A 121 25.22 1.57 -13.89
C THR A 121 24.41 1.30 -15.16
N LEU A 122 25.11 1.00 -16.26
CA LEU A 122 24.48 0.49 -17.47
C LEU A 122 24.03 -0.96 -17.23
N VAL A 123 22.72 -1.17 -17.16
CA VAL A 123 22.13 -2.50 -17.00
C VAL A 123 21.80 -3.06 -18.39
N THR A 124 22.44 -4.15 -18.79
CA THR A 124 22.11 -4.99 -19.96
C THR A 124 21.28 -6.23 -19.55
N SER A 125 20.91 -7.07 -20.51
CA SER A 125 19.87 -8.13 -20.40
C SER A 125 19.98 -9.11 -19.22
N THR A 126 21.15 -9.25 -18.60
CA THR A 126 21.36 -10.05 -17.38
C THR A 126 22.38 -9.34 -16.49
N ASN A 127 21.92 -8.44 -15.61
CA ASN A 127 22.78 -7.89 -14.55
C ASN A 127 22.14 -8.07 -13.19
N ILE A 128 22.96 -8.52 -12.25
CA ILE A 128 22.65 -8.65 -10.84
C ILE A 128 23.37 -7.51 -10.13
N LEU A 129 22.63 -6.67 -9.42
CA LEU A 129 23.23 -5.62 -8.60
C LEU A 129 23.19 -6.06 -7.14
N PHE A 130 24.37 -6.23 -6.54
CA PHE A 130 24.53 -6.63 -5.15
C PHE A 130 24.55 -5.41 -4.23
N PHE A 131 23.84 -5.50 -3.11
CA PHE A 131 23.81 -4.50 -2.04
C PHE A 131 23.79 -5.25 -0.72
N LEU A 132 24.64 -4.97 0.26
CA LEU A 132 24.38 -5.46 1.62
C LEU A 132 23.71 -4.33 2.39
N LEU A 133 22.39 -4.42 2.60
CA LEU A 133 21.66 -3.48 3.43
C LEU A 133 20.90 -4.22 4.55
N CYS A 134 21.06 -3.73 5.77
CA CYS A 134 20.28 -4.17 6.92
C CYS A 134 19.02 -3.28 6.98
N ILE A 135 17.83 -3.87 6.86
CA ILE A 135 16.52 -3.19 6.93
C ILE A 135 15.71 -3.75 8.11
#